data_AF-A0A821A2K5-F1
#
_entry.id   AF-A0A821A2K5-F1
#
_cell.length_a   1.000
_cell.length_b   1.000
_cell.length_c   1.000
_cell.angle_alpha   90.00
_cell.angle_beta   90.00
_cell.angle_gamma   90.00
#
_symmetry.space_group_name_H-M   'P 1'
#
loop_
_entity.id
_entity.type
_entity.pdbx_description
1 polymer ?
#
loop_
_entity_poly.entity_id
_entity_poly.type
_entity_poly.pdbx_seq_one_letter_code
_entity_poly.pdbx_strand_id
1 'polypeptide(L)'
;MFAIFKRDSSVNYQILLSLAELFGLLSVILVGLFFDKHVFSGTYNWKTNSFSFHPLMMTMGLLFCYGNAILLYRTLRQTPKLTVKILHALFLILSLAFGSVGFAAIVRSKNLGKRPHFMTFHSWLGLSTLILFVLQWICGFVSFLFPKLSLRIRNSYMPIHRFWGRIIFLSAVISILTGLSQHGMTSSYFTDNDVQRKRRLIMDFFGVFTTLFSLIVVYLLTNPDYQRPPDETTDE
;
A
#
# COMPACT_ATOMS: atom_id res chain seq x y z
N MET A 1 23.84 -23.30 -18.58
CA MET A 1 22.37 -23.33 -18.52
C MET A 1 21.82 -22.61 -17.28
N PHE A 2 22.25 -22.95 -16.06
CA PHE A 2 21.80 -22.31 -14.80
C PHE A 2 22.02 -20.78 -14.73
N ALA A 3 23.16 -20.27 -15.24
CA ALA A 3 23.46 -18.85 -15.27
C ALA A 3 22.59 -18.05 -16.27
N ILE A 4 22.11 -18.70 -17.34
CA ILE A 4 21.24 -18.08 -18.35
C ILE A 4 19.84 -17.88 -17.76
N PHE A 5 19.28 -18.90 -17.09
CA PHE A 5 17.99 -18.80 -16.39
C PHE A 5 18.01 -17.77 -15.24
N LYS A 6 19.11 -17.67 -14.48
CA LYS A 6 19.25 -16.70 -13.37
C LYS A 6 19.42 -15.25 -13.88
N ARG A 7 20.01 -15.06 -15.05
CA ARG A 7 20.12 -13.75 -15.72
C ARG A 7 18.76 -13.28 -16.23
N ASP A 8 17.99 -14.18 -16.83
CA ASP A 8 16.66 -13.89 -17.37
C ASP A 8 15.64 -13.52 -16.27
N SER A 9 15.66 -14.25 -15.14
CA SER A 9 14.78 -13.94 -13.99
C SER A 9 15.09 -12.57 -13.35
N SER A 10 16.35 -12.11 -13.39
CA SER A 10 16.71 -10.79 -12.89
C SER A 10 16.17 -9.65 -13.76
N VAL A 11 16.18 -9.81 -15.09
CA VAL A 11 15.66 -8.80 -16.03
C VAL A 11 14.14 -8.72 -15.92
N ASN A 12 13.47 -9.87 -15.91
CA ASN A 12 12.01 -9.95 -15.73
C ASN A 12 11.56 -9.31 -14.41
N TYR A 13 12.30 -9.52 -13.32
CA TYR A 13 12.04 -8.85 -12.05
C TYR A 13 12.10 -7.32 -12.18
N GLN A 14 13.14 -6.78 -12.82
CA GLN A 14 13.33 -5.33 -12.95
C GLN A 14 12.28 -4.67 -13.84
N ILE A 15 11.87 -5.33 -14.93
CA ILE A 15 10.79 -4.85 -15.80
C ILE A 15 9.48 -4.78 -15.01
N LEU A 16 9.12 -5.85 -14.32
CA LEU A 16 7.90 -5.91 -13.53
C LEU A 16 7.93 -4.89 -12.38
N LEU A 17 9.05 -4.76 -11.68
CA LEU A 17 9.21 -3.75 -10.64
C LEU A 17 9.04 -2.34 -11.22
N SER A 18 9.65 -2.06 -12.37
CA SER A 18 9.54 -0.74 -13.03
C SER A 18 8.11 -0.42 -13.46
N LEU A 19 7.36 -1.42 -13.96
CA LEU A 19 5.94 -1.29 -14.26
C LEU A 19 5.10 -1.06 -12.99
N ALA A 20 5.41 -1.78 -11.90
CA ALA A 20 4.77 -1.53 -10.60
C ALA A 20 5.02 -0.10 -10.15
N GLU A 21 6.27 0.36 -10.11
CA GLU A 21 6.58 1.74 -9.69
C GLU A 21 5.87 2.78 -10.57
N LEU A 22 5.82 2.57 -11.89
CA LEU A 22 5.06 3.43 -12.80
C LEU A 22 3.57 3.49 -12.43
N PHE A 23 2.90 2.35 -12.29
CA PHE A 23 1.46 2.32 -11.96
C PHE A 23 1.17 2.83 -10.55
N GLY A 24 2.06 2.56 -9.58
CA GLY A 24 1.96 3.08 -8.22
C GLY A 24 2.07 4.60 -8.18
N LEU A 25 3.06 5.18 -8.87
CA LEU A 25 3.24 6.62 -8.99
C LEU A 25 2.08 7.28 -9.74
N LEU A 26 1.62 6.70 -10.84
CA LEU A 26 0.44 7.18 -11.56
C LEU A 26 -0.81 7.18 -10.66
N SER A 27 -1.00 6.17 -9.82
CA SER A 27 -2.10 6.12 -8.86
C SER A 27 -2.04 7.28 -7.86
N VAL A 28 -0.85 7.55 -7.29
CA VAL A 28 -0.63 8.68 -6.36
C VAL A 28 -0.87 10.02 -7.06
N ILE A 29 -0.38 10.18 -8.29
CA ILE A 29 -0.54 11.42 -9.08
C ILE A 29 -2.02 11.64 -9.41
N LEU A 30 -2.73 10.64 -9.93
CA LEU A 30 -4.14 10.78 -10.33
C LEU A 30 -5.05 11.13 -9.14
N VAL A 31 -4.90 10.46 -7.99
CA VAL A 31 -5.68 10.81 -6.79
C VAL A 31 -5.28 12.18 -6.26
N GLY A 32 -4.00 12.55 -6.39
CA GLY A 32 -3.47 13.86 -6.07
C GLY A 32 -4.15 14.98 -6.88
N LEU A 33 -4.15 14.82 -8.20
CA LEU A 33 -4.74 15.77 -9.14
C LEU A 33 -6.27 15.85 -9.02
N PHE A 34 -6.95 14.77 -8.61
CA PHE A 34 -8.41 14.78 -8.47
C PHE A 34 -8.92 15.81 -7.45
N PHE A 35 -8.15 16.07 -6.39
CA PHE A 35 -8.49 17.06 -5.37
C PHE A 35 -7.73 18.39 -5.53
N ASP A 36 -6.95 18.54 -6.60
CA ASP A 36 -6.29 19.80 -6.92
C ASP A 36 -7.27 20.81 -7.50
N LYS A 37 -7.26 22.02 -6.93
CA LYS A 37 -8.21 23.11 -7.23
C LYS A 37 -8.14 23.63 -8.67
N HIS A 38 -7.01 23.43 -9.34
CA HIS A 38 -6.80 23.88 -10.71
C HIS A 38 -7.25 22.84 -11.73
N VAL A 39 -7.39 21.57 -11.33
CA VAL A 39 -7.81 20.47 -12.20
C VAL A 39 -9.29 20.19 -12.03
N PHE A 40 -9.75 20.07 -10.78
CA PHE A 40 -11.16 19.92 -10.42
C PHE A 40 -11.47 20.84 -9.25
N SER A 41 -12.73 21.22 -9.06
CA SER A 41 -13.17 22.07 -7.93
C SER A 41 -12.93 21.50 -6.52
N GLY A 42 -12.14 20.42 -6.37
CA GLY A 42 -11.62 19.95 -5.09
C GLY A 42 -10.62 20.93 -4.51
N THR A 43 -10.50 20.99 -3.18
CA THR A 43 -9.50 21.85 -2.54
C THR A 43 -8.81 21.09 -1.41
N TYR A 44 -7.48 21.05 -1.42
CA TYR A 44 -6.70 20.63 -0.27
C TYR A 44 -6.81 21.68 0.84
N ASN A 45 -7.70 21.43 1.81
CA ASN A 45 -7.86 22.30 2.96
C ASN A 45 -8.19 21.51 4.21
N TRP A 46 -7.25 21.41 5.14
CA TRP A 46 -7.46 20.65 6.38
C TRP A 46 -8.66 21.17 7.21
N LYS A 47 -8.91 22.48 7.19
CA LYS A 47 -9.95 23.11 8.01
C LYS A 47 -11.35 22.84 7.47
N THR A 48 -11.55 22.98 6.16
CA THR A 48 -12.87 22.97 5.52
C THR A 48 -13.14 21.73 4.65
N ASN A 49 -12.11 21.11 4.08
CA ASN A 49 -12.21 19.92 3.22
C ASN A 49 -11.11 18.91 3.55
N SER A 50 -11.07 18.44 4.80
CA SER A 50 -10.06 17.45 5.22
C SER A 50 -10.15 16.13 4.45
N PHE A 51 -11.31 15.80 3.87
CA PHE A 51 -11.50 14.55 3.12
C PHE A 51 -10.51 14.40 1.96
N SER A 52 -10.10 15.48 1.29
CA SER A 52 -9.16 15.38 0.16
C SER A 52 -7.82 14.73 0.55
N PHE A 53 -7.41 14.85 1.82
CA PHE A 53 -6.21 14.20 2.33
C PHE A 53 -6.40 12.70 2.55
N HIS A 54 -7.62 12.21 2.77
CA HIS A 54 -7.85 10.81 3.07
C HIS A 54 -7.46 9.88 1.91
N PRO A 55 -8.03 9.99 0.69
CA PRO A 55 -7.63 9.14 -0.43
C PRO A 55 -6.16 9.28 -0.81
N LEU A 56 -5.61 10.50 -0.81
CA LEU A 56 -4.21 10.74 -1.13
C LEU A 56 -3.27 10.04 -0.14
N MET A 57 -3.48 10.26 1.16
CA MET A 57 -2.61 9.71 2.20
C MET A 57 -2.76 8.18 2.32
N MET A 58 -3.97 7.64 2.12
CA MET A 58 -4.17 6.18 2.07
C MET A 58 -3.45 5.55 0.87
N THR A 59 -3.47 6.21 -0.29
CA THR A 59 -2.76 5.74 -1.49
C THR A 59 -1.24 5.82 -1.31
N MET A 60 -0.73 6.94 -0.79
CA MET A 60 0.71 7.07 -0.53
C MET A 60 1.19 6.04 0.51
N GLY A 61 0.48 5.90 1.62
CA GLY A 61 0.87 5.01 2.71
C GLY A 61 0.61 3.54 2.41
N LEU A 62 -0.66 3.16 2.37
CA LEU A 62 -1.08 1.75 2.39
C LEU A 62 -1.03 1.06 1.03
N LEU A 63 -0.97 1.81 -0.08
CA LEU A 63 -0.71 1.25 -1.40
C LEU A 63 0.78 1.35 -1.75
N PHE A 64 1.29 2.56 -1.97
CA PHE A 64 2.61 2.75 -2.57
C PHE A 64 3.76 2.43 -1.61
N CYS A 65 3.84 3.08 -0.45
CA CYS A 65 4.90 2.83 0.53
C CYS A 65 4.85 1.40 1.07
N TYR A 66 3.68 0.88 1.43
CA TYR A 66 3.52 -0.49 1.91
C TYR A 66 3.89 -1.51 0.81
N GLY A 67 3.36 -1.37 -0.41
CA GLY A 67 3.69 -2.27 -1.53
C GLY A 67 5.20 -2.35 -1.79
N ASN A 68 5.90 -1.21 -1.74
CA ASN A 68 7.36 -1.16 -1.81
C ASN A 68 8.03 -1.84 -0.61
N ALA A 69 7.55 -1.58 0.62
CA ALA A 69 8.13 -2.13 1.84
C ALA A 69 8.16 -3.67 1.85
N ILE A 70 7.10 -4.32 1.35
CA ILE A 70 7.00 -5.79 1.32
C ILE A 70 7.86 -6.43 0.21
N LEU A 71 8.27 -5.65 -0.80
CA LEU A 71 9.16 -6.08 -1.86
C LEU A 71 10.65 -5.88 -1.55
N LEU A 72 11.02 -5.11 -0.52
CA LEU A 72 12.41 -4.78 -0.22
C LEU A 72 13.34 -6.01 -0.12
N TYR A 73 12.90 -7.12 0.46
CA TYR A 73 13.71 -8.35 0.52
C TYR A 73 13.95 -9.02 -0.84
N ARG A 74 13.15 -8.70 -1.85
CA ARG A 74 13.25 -9.21 -3.23
C ARG A 74 14.03 -8.24 -4.12
N THR A 75 13.91 -6.94 -3.85
CA THR A 75 14.66 -5.90 -4.56
C THR A 75 16.10 -5.85 -4.07
N LEU A 76 16.33 -5.84 -2.76
CA LEU A 76 17.65 -5.66 -2.13
C LEU A 76 18.28 -7.00 -1.72
N ARG A 77 18.28 -7.98 -2.63
CA ARG A 77 18.78 -9.36 -2.36
C ARG A 77 20.25 -9.41 -1.96
N GLN A 78 21.07 -8.52 -2.53
CA GLN A 78 22.52 -8.46 -2.30
C GLN A 78 22.91 -7.51 -1.17
N THR A 79 21.98 -6.75 -0.60
CA THR A 79 22.24 -5.80 0.49
C THR A 79 22.27 -6.54 1.84
N PRO A 80 23.11 -6.15 2.82
CA PRO A 80 23.14 -6.79 4.14
C PRO A 80 21.75 -6.92 4.78
N LYS A 81 21.47 -8.08 5.40
CA LYS A 81 20.13 -8.40 5.94
C LYS A 81 19.64 -7.37 6.95
N LEU A 82 20.53 -6.86 7.80
CA LEU A 82 20.19 -5.84 8.80
C LEU A 82 19.74 -4.53 8.14
N THR A 83 20.42 -4.08 7.09
CA THR A 83 20.03 -2.90 6.32
C THR A 83 18.65 -3.07 5.72
N VAL A 84 18.36 -4.21 5.09
CA VAL A 84 17.03 -4.49 4.51
C VAL A 84 15.95 -4.56 5.60
N LYS A 85 16.25 -5.13 6.78
CA LYS A 85 15.34 -5.12 7.94
C LYS A 85 14.99 -3.71 8.38
N ILE A 86 15.99 -2.84 8.50
CA ILE A 86 15.81 -1.44 8.92
C ILE A 86 14.98 -0.70 7.88
N LEU A 87 15.33 -0.79 6.59
CA LEU A 87 14.56 -0.16 5.51
C LEU A 87 13.11 -0.64 5.47
N HIS A 88 12.88 -1.94 5.66
CA HIS A 88 11.53 -2.51 5.75
C HIS A 88 10.75 -1.87 6.91
N ALA A 89 11.32 -1.79 8.10
CA ALA A 89 10.63 -1.17 9.23
C ALA A 89 10.40 0.34 9.04
N LEU A 90 11.36 1.07 8.46
CA LEU A 90 11.23 2.51 8.20
C LEU A 90 10.15 2.82 7.17
N PHE A 91 10.09 2.07 6.06
CA PHE A 91 9.02 2.22 5.07
C PHE A 91 7.65 1.90 5.65
N LEU A 92 7.55 0.90 6.54
CA LEU A 92 6.29 0.59 7.21
C LEU A 92 5.88 1.65 8.25
N ILE A 93 6.83 2.27 8.97
CA ILE A 93 6.55 3.43 9.83
C ILE A 93 6.05 4.61 8.98
N LEU A 94 6.70 4.87 7.84
CA LEU A 94 6.27 5.92 6.92
C LEU A 94 4.86 5.66 6.39
N SER A 95 4.56 4.41 6.01
CA SER A 95 3.21 3.97 5.65
C SER A 95 2.20 4.21 6.78
N LEU A 96 2.57 3.90 8.02
CA LEU A 96 1.72 4.12 9.20
C LEU A 96 1.48 5.62 9.45
N ALA A 97 2.49 6.47 9.26
CA ALA A 97 2.37 7.92 9.39
C ALA A 97 1.35 8.48 8.38
N PHE A 98 1.49 8.13 7.10
CA PHE A 98 0.52 8.49 6.07
C PHE A 98 -0.88 7.95 6.37
N GLY A 99 -0.99 6.66 6.73
CA GLY A 99 -2.27 6.04 7.10
C GLY A 99 -2.95 6.75 8.29
N SER A 100 -2.17 7.19 9.28
CA SER A 100 -2.68 7.93 10.45
C SER A 100 -3.22 9.30 10.06
N VAL A 101 -2.51 10.05 9.21
CA VAL A 101 -2.99 11.33 8.68
C VAL A 101 -4.25 11.13 7.85
N GLY A 102 -4.28 10.12 6.97
CA GLY A 102 -5.46 9.78 6.18
C GLY A 102 -6.66 9.40 7.04
N PHE A 103 -6.45 8.66 8.14
CA PHE A 103 -7.52 8.29 9.07
C PHE A 103 -8.03 9.52 9.84
N ALA A 104 -7.13 10.37 10.35
CA ALA A 104 -7.51 11.61 11.01
C ALA A 104 -8.31 12.55 10.08
N ALA A 105 -7.93 12.60 8.80
CA ALA A 105 -8.61 13.37 7.76
C ALA A 105 -10.08 12.97 7.59
N ILE A 106 -10.39 11.68 7.47
CA ILE A 106 -11.78 11.21 7.32
C ILE A 106 -12.59 11.41 8.61
N VAL A 107 -12.00 11.17 9.78
CA VAL A 107 -12.66 11.41 11.08
C VAL A 107 -13.05 12.89 11.20
N ARG A 108 -12.11 13.80 10.90
CA ARG A 108 -12.38 15.24 10.90
C ARG A 108 -13.47 15.62 9.90
N SER A 109 -13.39 15.11 8.67
CA SER A 109 -14.38 15.40 7.63
C SER A 109 -15.79 15.00 8.07
N LYS A 110 -15.96 13.81 8.64
CA LYS A 110 -17.24 13.34 9.16
C LYS A 110 -17.75 14.20 10.32
N ASN A 111 -16.87 14.61 11.24
CA ASN A 111 -17.24 15.51 12.33
C ASN A 111 -17.71 16.88 11.83
N LEU A 112 -16.98 17.47 10.87
CA LEU A 112 -17.37 18.75 10.24
C LEU A 112 -18.73 18.66 9.54
N GLY A 113 -18.98 17.54 8.85
CA GLY A 113 -20.24 17.28 8.17
C GLY A 113 -21.36 16.72 9.06
N LYS A 114 -21.13 16.54 10.37
CA LYS A 114 -22.05 15.87 11.32
C LYS A 114 -22.58 14.52 10.80
N ARG A 115 -21.72 13.75 10.10
CA ARG A 115 -22.07 12.45 9.51
C ARG A 115 -21.66 11.30 10.44
N PRO A 116 -22.42 10.20 10.51
CA PRO A 116 -22.07 9.06 11.34
C PRO A 116 -20.78 8.36 10.86
N HIS A 117 -20.03 7.84 11.82
CA HIS A 117 -18.82 7.05 11.58
C HIS A 117 -19.16 5.57 11.32
N PHE A 118 -18.26 4.86 10.64
CA PHE A 118 -18.31 3.39 10.48
C PHE A 118 -19.62 2.76 9.95
N MET A 119 -20.33 3.45 9.05
CA MET A 119 -21.60 2.95 8.47
C MET A 119 -21.46 2.14 7.18
N THR A 120 -20.24 1.96 6.66
CA THR A 120 -20.02 1.33 5.35
C THR A 120 -19.02 0.19 5.41
N PHE A 121 -19.14 -0.78 4.48
CA PHE A 121 -18.20 -1.90 4.39
C PHE A 121 -16.73 -1.43 4.27
N HIS A 122 -16.48 -0.44 3.40
CA HIS A 122 -15.18 0.24 3.30
C HIS A 122 -14.64 0.70 4.65
N SER A 123 -15.48 1.35 5.48
CA SER A 123 -15.03 1.87 6.78
C SER A 123 -14.70 0.80 7.80
N TRP A 124 -15.43 -0.33 7.81
CA TRP A 124 -15.10 -1.48 8.66
C TRP A 124 -13.82 -2.16 8.18
N LEU A 125 -13.73 -2.47 6.89
CA LEU A 125 -12.54 -3.10 6.30
C LEU A 125 -11.29 -2.24 6.47
N GLY A 126 -11.39 -0.93 6.25
CA GLY A 126 -10.29 0.01 6.41
C GLY A 126 -9.81 0.13 7.86
N LEU A 127 -10.73 0.18 8.83
CA LEU A 127 -10.37 0.20 10.25
C LEU A 127 -9.70 -1.11 10.67
N SER A 128 -10.27 -2.26 10.29
CA SER A 128 -9.66 -3.58 10.57
C SER A 128 -8.26 -3.69 9.94
N THR A 129 -8.09 -3.18 8.72
CA THR A 129 -6.78 -3.17 8.03
C THR A 129 -5.76 -2.33 8.80
N LEU A 130 -6.12 -1.13 9.26
CA LEU A 130 -5.22 -0.28 10.05
C LEU A 130 -4.83 -0.92 11.39
N ILE A 131 -5.80 -1.51 12.11
CA ILE A 131 -5.53 -2.21 13.38
C ILE A 131 -4.57 -3.38 13.15
N LEU A 132 -4.85 -4.24 12.17
CA LEU A 132 -3.99 -5.36 11.82
C LEU A 132 -2.61 -4.89 11.37
N PHE A 133 -2.51 -3.78 10.64
CA PHE A 133 -1.24 -3.21 10.22
C PHE A 133 -0.37 -2.78 11.40
N VAL A 134 -0.95 -2.09 12.40
CA VAL A 134 -0.25 -1.70 13.62
C VAL A 134 0.22 -2.92 14.41
N LEU A 135 -0.66 -3.92 14.61
CA LEU A 135 -0.32 -5.16 15.31
C LEU A 135 0.82 -5.90 14.59
N GLN A 136 0.72 -6.03 13.27
CA GLN A 136 1.73 -6.66 12.42
C GLN A 136 3.08 -5.95 12.54
N TRP A 137 3.09 -4.61 12.59
CA TRP A 137 4.31 -3.82 12.77
C TRP A 137 4.94 -4.07 14.15
N ILE A 138 4.16 -4.01 15.23
CA ILE A 138 4.64 -4.25 16.61
C ILE A 138 5.20 -5.67 16.74
N CYS A 139 4.44 -6.68 16.32
CA CYS A 139 4.88 -8.07 16.40
C CYS A 139 6.10 -8.34 15.51
N GLY A 140 6.18 -7.70 14.33
CA GLY A 140 7.35 -7.76 13.45
C GLY A 140 8.60 -7.12 14.08
N PHE A 141 8.45 -5.95 14.70
CA PHE A 141 9.53 -5.25 15.40
C PHE A 141 10.09 -6.10 16.55
N VAL A 142 9.21 -6.57 17.45
CA VAL A 142 9.60 -7.40 18.60
C VAL A 142 10.26 -8.70 18.14
N SER A 143 9.76 -9.33 17.06
CA SER A 143 10.28 -10.59 16.55
C SER A 143 11.61 -10.45 15.82
N PHE A 144 11.77 -9.47 14.94
CA PHE A 144 12.84 -9.49 13.93
C PHE A 144 13.88 -8.38 14.05
N LEU A 145 13.59 -7.30 14.80
CA LEU A 145 14.50 -6.19 15.07
C LEU A 145 14.97 -6.16 16.53
N PHE A 146 14.08 -6.49 17.48
CA PHE A 146 14.46 -6.53 18.89
C PHE A 146 15.25 -7.82 19.20
N PRO A 147 16.45 -7.73 19.80
CA PRO A 147 17.38 -8.87 19.85
C PRO A 147 16.97 -9.98 20.83
N LYS A 148 15.96 -9.78 21.69
CA LYS A 148 15.69 -10.66 22.84
C LYS A 148 14.95 -11.99 22.54
N LEU A 149 14.28 -12.14 21.40
CA LEU A 149 13.55 -13.38 21.10
C LEU A 149 14.44 -14.49 20.56
N SER A 150 14.17 -15.73 21.00
CA SER A 150 14.92 -16.91 20.56
C SER A 150 14.69 -17.22 19.08
N LEU A 151 15.67 -17.86 18.44
CA LEU A 151 15.58 -18.24 17.02
C LEU A 151 14.37 -19.17 16.75
N ARG A 152 14.06 -20.08 17.68
CA ARG A 152 12.89 -20.97 17.59
C ARG A 152 11.58 -20.19 17.45
N ILE A 153 11.35 -19.19 18.30
CA ILE A 153 10.13 -18.37 18.26
C ILE A 153 10.07 -17.57 16.95
N ARG A 154 11.19 -16.96 16.55
CA ARG A 154 11.28 -16.19 15.30
C ARG A 154 10.96 -17.04 14.08
N ASN A 155 11.49 -18.26 14.01
CA ASN A 155 11.26 -19.18 12.90
C ASN A 155 9.80 -19.65 12.85
N SER A 156 9.19 -19.94 14.01
CA SER A 156 7.76 -20.29 14.08
C SER A 156 6.84 -19.13 13.68
N TYR A 157 7.20 -17.88 14.02
CA TYR A 157 6.39 -16.71 13.69
C TYR A 157 6.57 -16.20 12.25
N MET A 158 7.73 -16.42 11.63
CA MET A 158 8.04 -15.99 10.26
C MET A 158 6.96 -16.33 9.20
N PRO A 159 6.42 -17.56 9.10
CA PRO A 159 5.35 -17.84 8.14
C PRO A 159 4.07 -17.04 8.40
N ILE A 160 3.71 -16.85 9.68
CA ILE A 160 2.53 -16.07 10.10
C ILE A 160 2.72 -14.60 9.73
N HIS A 161 3.89 -14.04 10.03
CA HIS A 161 4.23 -12.66 9.65
C HIS A 161 4.15 -12.47 8.13
N ARG A 162 4.73 -13.37 7.32
CA ARG A 162 4.66 -13.28 5.86
C ARG A 162 3.24 -13.44 5.31
N PHE A 163 2.41 -14.28 5.93
CA PHE A 163 1.00 -14.43 5.56
C PHE A 163 0.20 -13.16 5.84
N TRP A 164 0.19 -12.69 7.08
CA TRP A 164 -0.57 -11.49 7.43
C TRP A 164 -0.08 -10.23 6.74
N GLY A 165 1.23 -10.10 6.49
CA GLY A 165 1.77 -8.99 5.71
C GLY A 165 1.18 -8.89 4.30
N ARG A 166 0.83 -10.04 3.68
CA ARG A 166 0.14 -10.12 2.38
C ARG A 166 -1.33 -9.78 2.48
N ILE A 167 -2.01 -10.40 3.45
CA ILE A 167 -3.45 -10.21 3.65
C ILE A 167 -3.76 -8.75 3.97
N ILE A 168 -2.97 -8.09 4.81
CA ILE A 168 -3.19 -6.68 5.15
C ILE A 168 -2.98 -5.79 3.91
N PHE A 169 -1.96 -6.04 3.09
CA PHE A 169 -1.77 -5.30 1.83
C PHE A 169 -2.97 -5.48 0.88
N LEU A 170 -3.45 -6.72 0.68
CA LEU A 170 -4.64 -6.98 -0.12
C LEU A 170 -5.89 -6.30 0.45
N SER A 171 -6.10 -6.36 1.76
CA SER A 171 -7.21 -5.68 2.44
C SER A 171 -7.13 -4.16 2.30
N ALA A 172 -5.93 -3.57 2.27
CA ALA A 172 -5.73 -2.15 1.98
C ALA A 172 -6.14 -1.82 0.54
N VAL A 173 -5.72 -2.62 -0.44
CA VAL A 173 -6.12 -2.46 -1.85
C VAL A 173 -7.63 -2.55 -2.01
N ILE A 174 -8.26 -3.58 -1.42
CA ILE A 174 -9.73 -3.74 -1.47
C ILE A 174 -10.42 -2.56 -0.76
N SER A 175 -9.85 -2.06 0.35
CA SER A 175 -10.37 -0.86 1.02
C SER A 175 -10.31 0.35 0.09
N ILE A 176 -9.20 0.58 -0.62
CA ILE A 176 -9.07 1.69 -1.58
C ILE A 176 -10.12 1.56 -2.70
N LEU A 177 -10.27 0.37 -3.30
CA LEU A 177 -11.23 0.15 -4.40
C LEU A 177 -12.70 0.27 -3.94
N THR A 178 -13.03 -0.21 -2.74
CA THR A 178 -14.39 -0.02 -2.18
C THR A 178 -14.66 1.43 -1.80
N GLY A 179 -13.64 2.17 -1.35
CA GLY A 179 -13.73 3.62 -1.11
C GLY A 179 -13.96 4.41 -2.41
N LEU A 180 -13.25 4.03 -3.48
CA LEU A 180 -13.45 4.56 -4.83
C LEU A 180 -14.89 4.34 -5.29
N SER A 181 -15.43 3.12 -5.15
CA SER A 181 -16.81 2.80 -5.52
C SER A 181 -17.84 3.64 -4.76
N GLN A 182 -17.64 3.88 -3.47
CA GLN A 182 -18.57 4.69 -2.66
C GLN A 182 -18.64 6.14 -3.13
N HIS A 183 -17.50 6.72 -3.51
CA HIS A 183 -17.41 8.11 -3.95
C HIS A 183 -17.67 8.31 -5.45
N GLY A 184 -17.30 7.34 -6.29
CA GLY A 184 -17.58 7.35 -7.73
C GLY A 184 -19.07 7.24 -8.04
N MET A 185 -19.82 6.51 -7.21
CA MET A 185 -21.28 6.39 -7.37
C MET A 185 -22.06 7.63 -6.91
N THR A 186 -21.49 8.52 -6.09
CA THR A 186 -22.26 9.62 -5.48
C THR A 186 -22.51 10.82 -6.40
N SER A 187 -21.86 10.93 -7.56
CA SER A 187 -21.77 12.22 -8.29
C SER A 187 -22.32 12.21 -9.73
N SER A 188 -22.60 11.05 -10.35
CA SER A 188 -22.36 11.00 -11.81
C SER A 188 -23.14 9.95 -12.62
N TYR A 189 -24.43 9.73 -12.36
CA TYR A 189 -25.27 8.98 -13.32
C TYR A 189 -26.29 9.85 -14.09
N PHE A 190 -26.55 11.09 -13.65
CA PHE A 190 -27.65 11.91 -14.19
C PHE A 190 -27.26 13.31 -14.70
N THR A 191 -25.97 13.66 -14.68
CA THR A 191 -25.44 14.93 -15.24
C THR A 191 -24.32 14.64 -16.24
N ASP A 192 -24.63 14.77 -17.54
CA ASP A 192 -23.66 14.59 -18.62
C ASP A 192 -23.07 15.96 -19.01
N ASN A 193 -22.01 16.36 -18.32
CA ASN A 193 -21.14 17.43 -18.77
C ASN A 193 -19.68 16.93 -18.86
N ASP A 194 -18.88 17.61 -19.68
CA ASP A 194 -17.49 17.23 -19.98
C ASP A 194 -16.62 17.13 -18.71
N VAL A 195 -16.86 18.00 -17.73
CA VAL A 195 -16.13 18.00 -16.44
C VAL A 195 -16.38 16.71 -15.66
N GLN A 196 -17.64 16.29 -15.51
CA GLN A 196 -17.97 15.05 -14.81
C GLN A 196 -17.46 13.82 -15.55
N ARG A 197 -17.39 13.85 -16.88
CA ARG A 197 -16.78 12.79 -17.69
C ARG A 197 -15.28 12.66 -17.38
N LYS A 198 -14.54 13.77 -17.40
CA LYS A 198 -13.10 13.80 -17.04
C LYS A 198 -12.84 13.31 -15.61
N ARG A 199 -13.69 13.70 -14.65
CA ARG A 199 -13.59 13.23 -13.25
C ARG A 199 -13.74 11.72 -13.13
N ARG A 200 -14.73 11.15 -13.80
CA ARG A 200 -14.96 9.69 -13.84
C ARG A 200 -13.76 8.98 -14.43
N LEU A 201 -13.30 9.40 -15.62
CA LEU A 201 -12.15 8.78 -16.29
C LEU A 201 -10.90 8.75 -15.40
N ILE A 202 -10.57 9.85 -14.72
CA ILE A 202 -9.40 9.89 -13.83
C ILE A 202 -9.54 8.93 -12.64
N MET A 203 -10.74 8.82 -12.07
CA MET A 203 -11.01 7.88 -10.98
C MET A 203 -11.00 6.42 -11.46
N ASP A 204 -11.48 6.15 -12.67
CA ASP A 204 -11.43 4.82 -13.28
C ASP A 204 -9.98 4.40 -13.57
N PHE A 205 -9.17 5.29 -14.16
CA PHE A 205 -7.74 5.05 -14.38
C PHE A 205 -6.98 4.88 -13.06
N PHE A 206 -7.31 5.66 -12.02
CA PHE A 206 -6.78 5.46 -10.67
C PHE A 206 -7.08 4.05 -10.15
N GLY A 207 -8.32 3.57 -10.31
CA GLY A 207 -8.71 2.21 -9.95
C GLY A 207 -7.92 1.16 -10.71
N VAL A 208 -7.82 1.30 -12.04
CA VAL A 208 -7.07 0.38 -12.92
C VAL A 208 -5.59 0.32 -12.52
N PHE A 209 -4.92 1.47 -12.35
CA PHE A 209 -3.51 1.50 -11.98
C PHE A 209 -3.27 0.96 -10.56
N THR A 210 -4.17 1.22 -9.62
CA THR A 210 -4.15 0.62 -8.28
C THR A 210 -4.20 -0.91 -8.37
N THR A 211 -5.11 -1.45 -9.19
CA THR A 211 -5.23 -2.89 -9.42
C THR A 211 -3.98 -3.46 -10.08
N LEU A 212 -3.49 -2.86 -11.17
CA LEU A 212 -2.30 -3.34 -11.87
C LEU A 212 -1.05 -3.33 -10.98
N PHE A 213 -0.82 -2.25 -10.24
CA PHE A 213 0.23 -2.19 -9.22
C PHE A 213 0.11 -3.35 -8.24
N SER A 214 -1.07 -3.54 -7.64
CA SER A 214 -1.28 -4.57 -6.63
C SER A 214 -1.04 -5.99 -7.15
N LEU A 215 -1.47 -6.28 -8.38
CA LEU A 215 -1.28 -7.60 -9.02
C LEU A 215 0.20 -7.88 -9.28
N ILE A 216 0.94 -6.89 -9.79
CA ILE A 216 2.38 -7.03 -10.01
C ILE A 216 3.11 -7.21 -8.68
N VAL A 217 2.79 -6.39 -7.66
CA VAL A 217 3.38 -6.54 -6.32
C VAL A 217 3.13 -7.95 -5.78
N VAL A 218 1.89 -8.47 -5.83
CA VAL A 218 1.56 -9.81 -5.35
C VAL A 218 2.29 -10.90 -6.15
N TYR A 219 2.39 -10.75 -7.47
CA TYR A 219 3.14 -11.68 -8.31
C TYR A 219 4.63 -11.70 -7.94
N LEU A 220 5.27 -10.53 -7.88
CA LEU A 220 6.66 -10.39 -7.44
C LEU A 220 6.86 -10.99 -6.04
N LEU A 221 5.88 -10.78 -5.16
CA LEU A 221 5.91 -11.23 -3.78
C LEU A 221 5.81 -12.77 -3.66
N THR A 222 5.02 -13.41 -4.51
CA THR A 222 4.73 -14.85 -4.40
C THR A 222 5.65 -15.72 -5.25
N ASN A 223 6.32 -15.16 -6.25
CA ASN A 223 7.24 -15.90 -7.10
C ASN A 223 8.50 -16.36 -6.29
N PRO A 224 8.78 -17.69 -6.23
CA PRO A 224 9.92 -18.23 -5.49
C PRO A 224 11.27 -17.81 -6.06
N ASP A 225 11.39 -17.57 -7.36
CA ASP A 225 12.65 -17.21 -8.04
C ASP A 225 13.17 -15.83 -7.60
N TYR A 226 12.30 -15.01 -7.04
CA TYR A 226 12.63 -13.67 -6.55
C TYR A 226 12.90 -13.62 -5.04
N GLN A 227 12.77 -14.74 -4.34
CA GLN A 227 13.08 -14.79 -2.91
C GLN A 227 14.57 -14.53 -2.68
N ARG A 228 14.88 -13.87 -1.56
CA ARG A 228 16.26 -13.71 -1.10
C ARG A 228 16.85 -15.10 -0.83
N PRO A 229 18.04 -15.42 -1.35
CA PRO A 229 18.73 -16.66 -1.00
C PRO A 229 18.91 -16.76 0.53
N PRO A 230 18.88 -17.98 1.11
CA PRO A 230 19.33 -18.19 2.48
C PRO A 230 20.77 -17.69 2.63
N ASP A 231 21.16 -17.28 3.84
CA ASP A 231 22.60 -17.05 4.06
C ASP A 231 23.28 -18.40 3.88
N GLU A 232 24.44 -18.42 3.23
CA GLU A 232 25.31 -19.60 3.30
C GLU A 232 25.55 -19.84 4.79
N THR A 233 25.13 -21.01 5.27
CA THR A 233 25.47 -21.44 6.62
C THR A 233 26.98 -21.52 6.64
N THR A 234 27.63 -20.62 7.36
CA THR A 234 28.87 -21.01 8.04
C THR A 234 28.41 -22.05 9.06
N ASP A 235 28.41 -23.31 8.62
CA ASP A 235 28.35 -24.46 9.50
C ASP A 235 29.63 -24.39 10.36
N GLU A 236 29.55 -23.68 11.48
CA GLU A 236 30.45 -23.79 12.64
C GLU A 236 29.61 -24.01 13.90
#